data_AF-A0A1G8BX08-F1
#
_entry.id   AF-A0A1G8BX08-F1
#
_cell.length_a   1.000
_cell.length_b   1.000
_cell.length_c   1.000
_cell.angle_alpha   90.00
_cell.angle_beta   90.00
_cell.angle_gamma   90.00
#
_symmetry.space_group_name_H-M   'P 1'
#
loop_
_entity.id
_entity.type
_entity.pdbx_description
1 polymer ?
#
loop_
_entity_poly.entity_id
_entity_poly.type
_entity_poly.pdbx_seq_one_letter_code
_entity_poly.pdbx_strand_id
1 'polypeptide(L)'
;MSISIGENRAAFAAYTKLTLVSRFQNQINGIQPNTQSKTSMGFPEFMERLRKNEVVNEKYARTILNKQREDSLINSRYNGNPQFESEKLSFIEKAYNLGIVDEYGTLINTRL
;
A
#
# COMPACT_ATOMS: atom_id res chain seq x y z
N MET A 1 19.96 -8.45 3.68
CA MET A 1 19.79 -7.81 2.35
C MET A 1 19.36 -6.38 2.61
N SER A 2 20.20 -5.40 2.29
CA SER A 2 19.95 -3.98 2.61
C SER A 2 19.05 -3.38 1.55
N ILE A 3 17.84 -2.93 1.92
CA ILE A 3 16.92 -2.28 0.98
C ILE A 3 17.25 -0.79 0.97
N SER A 4 17.85 -0.30 -0.12
CA SER A 4 18.07 1.13 -0.33
C SER A 4 16.75 1.81 -0.68
N ILE A 5 16.31 2.77 0.15
CA ILE A 5 15.10 3.58 -0.08
C ILE A 5 15.24 4.41 -1.36
N GLY A 6 16.48 4.84 -1.69
CA GLY A 6 16.78 5.64 -2.87
C GLY A 6 16.55 4.90 -4.20
N GLU A 7 16.69 3.57 -4.19
CA GLU A 7 16.45 2.68 -5.35
C GLU A 7 15.00 2.14 -5.38
N ASN A 8 14.28 2.20 -4.26
CA ASN A 8 12.91 1.70 -4.12
C ASN A 8 11.90 2.83 -3.82
N ARG A 9 12.10 4.02 -4.41
CA ARG A 9 11.28 5.21 -4.12
C ARG A 9 9.79 4.97 -4.35
N ALA A 10 9.44 4.31 -5.46
CA ALA A 10 8.05 4.00 -5.79
C ALA A 10 7.43 3.01 -4.79
N ALA A 11 8.18 1.97 -4.40
CA ALA A 11 7.72 1.00 -3.41
C ALA A 11 7.58 1.62 -2.01
N PHE A 12 8.50 2.50 -1.62
CA PHE A 12 8.41 3.22 -0.36
C PHE A 12 7.24 4.21 -0.36
N ALA A 13 6.96 4.87 -1.49
CA ALA A 13 5.78 5.72 -1.65
C ALA A 13 4.46 4.92 -1.58
N ALA A 14 4.43 3.70 -2.14
CA ALA A 14 3.29 2.80 -1.98
C ALA A 14 3.10 2.39 -0.51
N TYR A 15 4.20 2.03 0.17
CA TYR A 15 4.21 1.70 1.58
C TYR A 15 3.68 2.84 2.46
N THR A 16 4.16 4.08 2.27
CA THR A 16 3.70 5.24 3.05
C THR A 16 2.25 5.59 2.74
N LYS A 17 1.80 5.44 1.49
CA LYS A 17 0.38 5.58 1.12
C LYS A 17 -0.48 4.60 1.93
N LEU A 18 -0.11 3.32 1.95
CA LEU A 18 -0.86 2.23 2.60
C LEU A 18 -0.73 2.19 4.13
N THR A 19 0.12 3.00 4.73
CA THR A 19 0.32 3.04 6.19
C THR A 19 -0.14 4.37 6.78
N LEU A 20 0.51 5.46 6.40
CA LEU A 20 0.28 6.78 7.00
C LEU A 20 -0.86 7.51 6.31
N VAL A 21 -0.85 7.58 4.98
CA VAL A 21 -1.84 8.36 4.24
C VAL A 21 -3.23 7.75 4.38
N SER A 22 -3.37 6.43 4.21
CA SER A 22 -4.65 5.74 4.41
C SER A 22 -5.22 5.97 5.81
N ARG A 23 -4.40 5.88 6.86
CA ARG A 23 -4.84 6.17 8.24
C ARG A 23 -5.34 7.60 8.41
N PHE A 24 -4.61 8.57 7.88
CA PHE A 24 -4.99 9.97 7.95
C PHE A 24 -6.29 10.25 7.18
N GLN A 25 -6.43 9.68 5.98
CA GLN A 25 -7.66 9.78 5.18
C GLN A 25 -8.85 9.13 5.90
N ASN A 26 -8.66 7.97 6.51
CA ASN A 26 -9.70 7.27 7.27
C ASN A 26 -10.14 8.09 8.49
N GLN A 27 -9.20 8.72 9.20
CA GLN A 27 -9.51 9.62 10.31
C GLN A 27 -10.33 10.84 9.85
N ILE A 28 -9.97 11.47 8.73
CA ILE A 28 -10.74 12.57 8.15
C ILE A 28 -12.16 12.11 7.78
N ASN A 29 -12.31 10.89 7.27
CA ASN A 29 -13.59 10.33 6.86
C ASN A 29 -14.43 9.77 8.03
N GLY A 30 -14.00 9.96 9.29
CA GLY A 30 -14.70 9.44 10.47
C GLY A 30 -14.65 7.92 10.63
N ILE A 31 -13.81 7.22 9.87
CA ILE A 31 -13.60 5.78 9.98
C ILE A 31 -12.67 5.55 11.17
N GLN A 32 -13.18 4.88 12.21
CA GLN A 32 -12.37 4.56 13.37
C GLN A 32 -11.26 3.57 12.95
N PRO A 33 -9.99 3.85 13.28
CA PRO A 33 -8.91 2.92 13.00
C PRO A 33 -9.19 1.60 13.74
N ASN A 34 -9.22 0.49 13.01
CA ASN A 34 -9.37 -0.82 13.62
C ASN A 34 -8.22 -1.02 14.63
N THR A 35 -8.56 -1.21 15.90
CA THR A 35 -7.60 -1.33 17.01
C THR A 35 -6.74 -2.58 16.92
N GLN A 36 -7.05 -3.51 16.01
CA GLN A 36 -6.20 -4.65 15.64
C GLN A 36 -5.03 -4.26 14.71
N SER A 37 -5.08 -3.10 14.05
CA SER A 37 -4.02 -2.60 13.16
C SER A 37 -2.94 -1.78 13.91
N LYS A 38 -2.71 -2.10 15.19
CA LYS A 38 -1.81 -1.35 16.11
C LYS A 38 -0.33 -1.42 15.75
N THR A 39 0.08 -2.36 14.91
CA THR A 39 1.43 -2.40 14.33
C THR A 39 1.29 -2.58 12.83
N SER A 40 1.65 -1.59 12.02
CA SER A 40 1.78 -1.81 10.58
C SER A 40 2.99 -2.69 10.32
N MET A 41 2.87 -3.60 9.37
CA MET A 41 4.02 -4.25 8.72
C MET A 41 5.09 -3.20 8.40
N GLY A 42 6.36 -3.49 8.71
CA GLY A 42 7.47 -2.59 8.39
C GLY A 42 7.82 -2.62 6.89
N PHE A 43 8.49 -1.58 6.38
CA PHE A 43 8.85 -1.51 4.95
C PHE A 43 9.66 -2.73 4.45
N PRO A 44 10.65 -3.28 5.21
CA PRO A 44 11.36 -4.47 4.76
C PRO A 44 10.46 -5.70 4.64
N GLU A 45 9.53 -5.88 5.58
CA GLU A 45 8.58 -6.99 5.55
C GLU A 45 7.59 -6.83 4.39
N PHE A 46 7.12 -5.60 4.14
CA PHE A 46 6.29 -5.28 2.97
C PHE A 46 6.98 -5.69 1.66
N MET A 47 8.24 -5.30 1.49
CA MET A 47 9.02 -5.68 0.31
C MET A 47 9.23 -7.18 0.21
N GLU A 48 9.47 -7.86 1.33
CA GLU A 48 9.64 -9.31 1.35
C GLU A 48 8.37 -10.05 0.92
N ARG A 49 7.21 -9.66 1.43
CA ARG A 49 5.90 -10.25 1.07
C ARG A 49 5.59 -10.04 -0.41
N LEU A 50 5.82 -8.82 -0.92
CA LEU A 50 5.69 -8.52 -2.34
C LEU A 50 6.64 -9.36 -3.19
N ARG A 51 7.89 -9.57 -2.75
CA ARG A 51 8.88 -10.37 -3.50
C ARG A 51 8.49 -11.85 -3.54
N LYS A 52 7.96 -12.38 -2.44
CA LYS A 52 7.55 -13.80 -2.34
C LYS A 52 6.26 -14.13 -3.08
N ASN A 53 5.48 -13.12 -3.52
CA ASN A 53 4.13 -13.32 -4.07
C ASN A 53 3.23 -14.17 -3.15
N GLU A 54 3.42 -14.05 -1.84
CA GLU A 54 2.70 -14.82 -0.85
C GLU A 54 1.36 -14.13 -0.57
N VAL A 55 0.25 -14.85 -0.74
CA VAL A 55 -1.08 -14.35 -0.33
C VAL A 55 -1.12 -14.37 1.19
N VAL A 56 -1.25 -13.19 1.78
CA VAL A 56 -1.20 -13.00 3.24
C VAL A 56 -2.58 -13.23 3.86
N ASN A 57 -3.65 -12.83 3.17
CA ASN A 57 -5.02 -13.10 3.60
C ASN A 57 -5.96 -13.15 2.39
N GLU A 58 -6.46 -14.34 2.06
CA GLU A 58 -7.36 -14.56 0.91
C GLU A 58 -8.65 -13.74 0.98
N LYS A 59 -9.18 -13.50 2.19
CA LYS A 59 -10.40 -12.67 2.36
C LYS A 59 -10.18 -11.22 1.93
N TYR A 60 -8.95 -10.73 2.06
CA TYR A 60 -8.59 -9.37 1.67
C TYR A 60 -7.98 -9.27 0.28
N ALA A 61 -7.61 -10.40 -0.34
CA ALA A 61 -7.08 -10.45 -1.69
C ALA A 61 -8.16 -9.98 -2.68
N ARG A 62 -7.89 -8.86 -3.34
CA ARG A 62 -8.83 -8.24 -4.28
C ARG A 62 -8.11 -7.31 -5.24
N THR A 63 -8.81 -6.91 -6.29
CA THR A 63 -8.34 -5.83 -7.16
C THR A 63 -8.29 -4.50 -6.40
N ILE A 64 -7.33 -3.65 -6.73
CA ILE A 64 -7.23 -2.29 -6.18
C ILE A 64 -8.54 -1.50 -6.36
N LEU A 65 -8.84 -0.61 -5.42
CA LEU A 65 -9.98 0.31 -5.51
C LEU A 65 -9.80 1.33 -6.65
N ASN A 66 -10.88 1.65 -7.36
CA ASN A 66 -10.89 2.62 -8.47
C ASN A 66 -10.31 3.98 -8.06
N LYS A 67 -10.61 4.44 -6.84
CA LYS A 67 -10.08 5.69 -6.29
C LYS A 67 -8.54 5.75 -6.31
N GLN A 68 -7.85 4.62 -6.08
CA GLN A 68 -6.38 4.62 -6.11
C GLN A 68 -5.83 4.76 -7.54
N ARG A 69 -6.54 4.19 -8.54
CA ARG A 69 -6.19 4.39 -9.96
C ARG A 69 -6.43 5.83 -10.38
N GLU A 70 -7.55 6.41 -9.96
CA GLU A 70 -7.88 7.82 -10.22
C GLU A 70 -6.85 8.75 -9.58
N ASP A 71 -6.51 8.55 -8.30
CA ASP A 71 -5.46 9.30 -7.59
C ASP A 71 -4.12 9.23 -8.37
N SER A 72 -3.73 8.05 -8.85
CA SER A 72 -2.50 7.86 -9.63
C SER A 72 -2.54 8.57 -10.98
N LEU A 73 -3.68 8.51 -11.69
CA LEU A 73 -3.91 9.22 -12.95
C LEU A 73 -3.82 10.74 -12.78
N ILE A 74 -4.44 11.28 -11.73
CA ILE A 74 -4.38 12.70 -11.38
C ILE A 74 -2.92 13.09 -11.10
N ASN A 75 -2.24 12.37 -10.19
CA ASN A 75 -0.83 12.66 -9.87
C ASN A 75 0.08 12.57 -11.11
N SER A 76 -0.15 11.59 -11.99
CA SER A 76 0.59 11.46 -13.24
C SER A 76 0.41 12.66 -14.18
N ARG A 77 -0.79 13.26 -14.21
CA ARG A 77 -1.09 14.41 -15.07
C ARG A 77 -0.54 15.71 -14.51
N TYR A 78 -0.53 15.87 -13.19
CA TYR A 78 -0.19 17.15 -12.54
C TYR A 78 1.24 17.22 -11.97
N ASN A 79 1.86 16.11 -11.57
CA ASN A 79 3.19 16.10 -10.93
C ASN A 79 4.34 15.75 -11.90
N GLY A 80 4.05 15.50 -13.18
CA GLY A 80 5.07 15.38 -14.23
C GLY A 80 5.96 14.13 -14.19
N ASN A 81 5.62 13.09 -13.42
CA ASN A 81 6.36 11.82 -13.39
C ASN A 81 5.44 10.59 -13.55
N PRO A 82 4.94 10.33 -14.77
CA PRO A 82 4.01 9.23 -15.07
C PRO A 82 4.62 7.85 -14.78
N GLN A 83 5.93 7.68 -15.03
CA GLN A 83 6.61 6.42 -14.79
C GLN A 83 6.65 6.07 -13.30
N PHE A 84 7.06 7.02 -12.45
CA PHE A 84 7.05 6.84 -11.01
C PHE A 84 5.64 6.52 -10.46
N GLU A 85 4.62 7.23 -10.96
CA GLU A 85 3.23 7.00 -10.55
C GLU A 85 2.73 5.62 -10.97
N SER A 86 3.09 5.16 -12.16
CA SER A 86 2.79 3.80 -12.63
C SER A 86 3.49 2.73 -11.79
N GLU A 87 4.78 2.89 -11.50
CA GLU A 87 5.52 1.98 -10.63
C GLU A 87 4.91 1.91 -9.23
N LYS A 88 4.61 3.06 -8.63
CA LYS A 88 3.95 3.14 -7.32
C LYS A 88 2.61 2.42 -7.34
N LEU A 89 1.78 2.66 -8.37
CA LEU A 89 0.48 2.00 -8.52
C LEU A 89 0.64 0.48 -8.61
N SER A 90 1.64 -0.02 -9.34
CA SER A 90 1.89 -1.46 -9.47
C SER A 90 2.18 -2.13 -8.12
N PHE A 91 2.93 -1.47 -7.23
CA PHE A 91 3.18 -1.96 -5.88
C PHE A 91 1.91 -1.98 -5.03
N ILE A 92 1.07 -0.96 -5.16
CA ILE A 92 -0.22 -0.91 -4.47
C ILE A 92 -1.14 -2.03 -4.99
N GLU A 93 -1.28 -2.17 -6.30
CA GLU A 93 -2.07 -3.24 -6.92
C GLU A 93 -1.63 -4.62 -6.45
N LYS A 94 -0.31 -4.85 -6.43
CA LYS A 94 0.25 -6.10 -5.93
C LYS A 94 -0.08 -6.35 -4.45
N ALA A 95 -0.01 -5.33 -3.61
CA ALA A 95 -0.36 -5.45 -2.19
C ALA A 95 -1.84 -5.81 -1.98
N TYR A 96 -2.75 -5.23 -2.79
CA TYR A 96 -4.17 -5.57 -2.79
C TYR A 96 -4.41 -7.01 -3.26
N ASN A 97 -3.76 -7.43 -4.35
CA ASN A 97 -3.90 -8.78 -4.90
C ASN A 97 -3.41 -9.87 -3.93
N LEU A 98 -2.39 -9.56 -3.12
CA LEU A 98 -1.85 -10.48 -2.12
C LEU A 98 -2.59 -10.42 -0.78
N GLY A 99 -3.65 -9.61 -0.65
CA GLY A 99 -4.41 -9.50 0.59
C GLY A 99 -3.62 -8.88 1.74
N ILE A 100 -2.60 -8.08 1.44
CA ILE A 100 -1.77 -7.36 2.43
C ILE A 100 -2.47 -6.07 2.90
N VAL A 101 -3.60 -5.72 2.28
CA VAL A 101 -4.35 -4.48 2.54
C VAL A 101 -5.75 -4.80 3.06
N ASP A 102 -6.11 -4.31 4.24
CA ASP A 102 -7.45 -4.50 4.82
C ASP A 102 -8.54 -3.75 4.04
N GLU A 103 -9.78 -3.94 4.44
CA GLU A 103 -10.96 -3.26 3.89
C GLU A 103 -10.90 -1.73 3.93
N TYR A 104 -10.07 -1.15 4.82
CA TYR A 104 -9.86 0.29 4.98
C TYR A 104 -8.66 0.81 4.18
N GLY A 105 -8.05 -0.01 3.33
CA GLY A 105 -6.92 0.41 2.50
C GLY A 105 -5.62 0.55 3.28
N THR A 106 -5.51 -0.08 4.46
CA THR A 106 -4.33 -0.03 5.33
C THR A 106 -3.57 -1.35 5.32
N LEU A 107 -2.24 -1.32 5.43
CA LEU A 107 -1.46 -2.56 5.56
C LEU A 107 -1.87 -3.34 6.81
N ILE A 108 -2.18 -4.62 6.63
CA ILE A 108 -2.35 -5.56 7.74
C ILE A 108 -0.98 -6.05 8.23
N ASN A 109 -0.89 -6.31 9.52
CA ASN A 109 0.21 -7.07 10.08
C ASN A 109 -0.29 -8.47 10.44
N THR A 110 0.28 -9.48 9.80
CA THR A 110 -0.04 -10.89 10.04
C THR A 110 0.94 -11.57 10.99
N ARG A 111 1.56 -10.84 11.93
CA ARG A 111 2.03 -11.47 13.17
C ARG A 111 0.82 -11.84 14.03
N LEU A 112 0.12 -12.89 13.63
CA LEU A 112 -0.78 -13.69 14.45
C LEU A 112 -0.16 -15.07 14.61
#